data_AF-A0A918S3D3-F1
#
_entry.id   AF-A0A918S3D3-F1
#
_cell.length_a   1.000
_cell.length_b   1.000
_cell.length_c   1.000
_cell.angle_alpha   90.00
_cell.angle_beta   90.00
_cell.angle_gamma   90.00
#
_symmetry.space_group_name_H-M   'P 1'
#
loop_
_entity.id
_entity.type
_entity.pdbx_description
1 polymer ?
#
loop_
_entity_poly.entity_id
_entity_poly.type
_entity_poly.pdbx_seq_one_letter_code
_entity_poly.pdbx_strand_id
1 'polypeptide(L)' 'MGSGMPNALPLAPTVVDSSVSIARLHGEACFDCGAVGKSLRAAGNVVVRGSTRVWRIFTCGCRRKVAAP' A
#
# COMPACT_ATOMS: atom_id res chain seq x y z
N MET A 1 -18.01 -33.90 3.46
CA MET A 1 -16.70 -33.36 3.04
C MET A 1 -16.98 -32.10 2.23
N GLY A 2 -16.65 -30.92 2.76
CA GLY A 2 -16.87 -29.65 2.08
C GLY A 2 -15.97 -28.62 2.72
N SER A 3 -14.78 -28.47 2.15
CA SER A 3 -13.68 -27.66 2.69
C SER A 3 -14.11 -26.20 2.84
N GLY A 4 -14.13 -25.72 4.08
CA GLY A 4 -14.34 -24.31 4.39
C GLY A 4 -13.27 -23.47 3.68
N MET A 5 -13.73 -22.55 2.83
CA MET A 5 -12.89 -21.48 2.29
C MET A 5 -12.22 -20.77 3.47
N PRO A 6 -10.88 -20.67 3.53
CA PRO A 6 -10.25 -19.85 4.55
C PRO A 6 -10.69 -18.42 4.28
N ASN A 7 -11.50 -17.87 5.20
CA ASN A 7 -11.73 -16.44 5.29
C ASN A 7 -10.35 -15.78 5.30
N ALA A 8 -9.93 -15.22 4.17
CA ALA A 8 -8.81 -14.33 4.11
C ALA A 8 -9.21 -13.13 4.96
N LEU A 9 -8.83 -13.16 6.24
CA LEU A 9 -8.93 -12.01 7.13
C LEU A 9 -8.41 -10.81 6.33
N PRO A 10 -9.18 -9.70 6.23
CA PRO A 10 -8.67 -8.52 5.56
C PRO A 10 -7.36 -8.15 6.23
N LEU A 11 -6.25 -8.33 5.50
CA LEU A 11 -4.92 -8.01 6.00
C LEU A 11 -4.99 -6.58 6.50
N ALA A 12 -4.75 -6.40 7.80
CA ALA A 12 -4.79 -5.09 8.41
C ALA A 12 -3.90 -4.14 7.58
N PRO A 13 -4.37 -2.91 7.28
CA PRO A 13 -3.59 -1.96 6.48
C PRO A 13 -2.20 -1.78 7.09
N THR A 14 -1.17 -1.74 6.24
CA THR A 14 0.19 -1.51 6.72
C THR A 14 0.30 -0.09 7.28
N VAL A 15 0.83 0.06 8.49
CA VAL A 15 1.05 1.38 9.08
C VAL A 15 2.35 1.97 8.56
N VAL A 16 2.28 3.19 8.03
CA VAL A 16 3.43 3.89 7.41
C VAL A 16 3.68 5.23 8.08
N ASP A 17 4.90 5.73 7.98
CA ASP A 17 5.27 6.99 8.61
C ASP A 17 4.59 8.21 7.93
N SER A 18 4.46 9.32 8.66
CA SER A 18 3.82 10.54 8.17
C SER A 18 4.62 11.25 7.09
N SER A 19 5.88 10.87 6.87
CA SER A 19 6.73 11.41 5.80
C SER A 19 6.36 10.94 4.38
N VAL A 20 5.31 10.11 4.21
CA VAL A 20 4.85 9.67 2.89
C VAL A 20 4.18 10.84 2.15
N SER A 21 4.64 11.12 0.93
CA SER A 21 4.06 12.20 0.12
C SER A 21 2.60 11.91 -0.25
N ILE A 22 1.77 12.97 -0.27
CA ILE A 22 0.34 12.90 -0.61
C ILE A 22 0.12 12.23 -1.97
N ALA A 23 0.94 12.56 -2.99
CA ALA A 23 0.84 11.95 -4.32
C ALA A 23 0.92 10.40 -4.29
N ARG A 24 1.68 9.81 -3.37
CA ARG A 24 1.76 8.35 -3.19
C ARG A 24 0.51 7.76 -2.54
N LEU A 25 -0.09 8.49 -1.61
CA LEU A 25 -1.32 8.07 -0.92
C LEU A 25 -2.55 8.16 -1.81
N HIS A 26 -2.55 9.09 -2.77
CA HIS A 26 -3.63 9.27 -3.73
C HIS A 26 -3.48 8.43 -5.01
N GLY A 27 -2.41 7.63 -5.12
CA GLY A 27 -2.17 6.80 -6.30
C GLY A 27 -1.71 7.58 -7.54
N GLU A 28 -1.29 8.83 -7.38
CA GLU A 28 -0.71 9.65 -8.45
C GLU A 28 0.77 9.32 -8.69
N ALA A 29 1.43 8.75 -7.67
CA ALA A 29 2.81 8.28 -7.73
C ALA A 29 2.91 6.83 -7.24
N CYS A 30 3.88 6.09 -7.77
CA CYS A 30 4.23 4.78 -7.22
C CYS A 30 4.56 4.91 -5.73
N PHE A 31 3.85 4.17 -4.89
CA PHE A 31 4.03 4.20 -3.44
C PHE A 31 5.47 3.90 -3.04
N ASP A 32 6.05 2.89 -3.68
CA ASP A 32 7.45 2.52 -3.50
C ASP A 32 8.35 3.61 -4.09
N CYS A 33 8.60 3.63 -5.41
CA CYS A 33 9.66 4.47 -5.98
C CYS A 33 9.34 5.97 -6.14
N GLY A 34 8.09 6.39 -6.07
CA GLY A 34 7.66 7.78 -6.30
C GLY A 34 7.48 8.17 -7.78
N ALA A 35 7.57 7.23 -8.73
CA ALA A 35 7.41 7.54 -10.15
C ALA A 35 5.97 7.98 -10.51
N VAL A 36 5.86 9.07 -11.28
CA VAL A 36 4.58 9.74 -11.67
C VAL A 36 4.19 9.58 -13.15
N GLY A 37 4.82 8.66 -13.88
CA GLY A 37 4.55 8.45 -15.32
C GLY A 37 4.50 6.99 -15.76
N LYS A 38 4.47 6.07 -14.80
CA LYS A 38 4.38 4.62 -15.09
C LYS A 38 2.96 4.15 -14.88
N SER A 39 2.56 3.08 -15.56
CA SER A 39 1.32 2.38 -15.24
C SER A 39 1.37 1.89 -13.79
N LEU A 40 0.46 2.38 -12.97
CA LEU A 40 0.34 2.01 -11.57
C LEU A 40 -0.79 0.98 -11.41
N ARG A 41 -0.56 -0.01 -10.54
CA ARG A 41 -1.54 -1.04 -10.19
C ARG A 41 -1.79 -0.99 -8.69
N ALA A 42 -3.04 -1.25 -8.30
CA ALA A 42 -3.38 -1.34 -6.89
C ALA A 42 -2.54 -2.43 -6.20
N ALA A 43 -1.89 -2.06 -5.11
CA ALA A 43 -0.93 -2.93 -4.42
C ALA A 43 -1.33 -3.24 -2.98
N GLY A 44 -2.27 -2.49 -2.40
CA GLY A 44 -2.74 -2.73 -1.05
C GLY A 44 -3.36 -1.49 -0.43
N ASN A 45 -3.45 -1.50 0.90
CA ASN A 45 -3.93 -0.37 1.69
C ASN A 45 -2.95 -0.07 2.82
N VAL A 46 -2.80 1.22 3.15
CA VAL A 46 -1.97 1.69 4.25
C VAL A 46 -2.74 2.65 5.15
N VAL A 47 -2.27 2.81 6.38
CA VAL A 47 -2.72 3.87 7.29
C VAL A 47 -1.50 4.68 7.68
N VAL A 48 -1.60 6.00 7.60
CA VAL A 48 -0.51 6.88 8.06
C VAL A 48 -0.54 6.91 9.59
N ARG A 49 0.62 6.73 10.24
CA ARG A 49 0.75 6.77 11.69
C ARG A 49 0.15 8.07 12.24
N GLY A 50 -0.72 7.95 13.25
CA GLY A 50 -1.46 9.09 13.82
C GLY A 50 -2.73 9.47 13.05
N SER A 51 -3.06 8.79 11.96
CA SER A 51 -4.31 8.92 11.23
C SER A 51 -5.15 7.64 11.36
N THR A 52 -6.47 7.78 11.22
CA THR A 52 -7.41 6.66 11.06
C THR A 52 -7.79 6.43 9.59
N ARG A 53 -7.31 7.28 8.68
CA ARG A 53 -7.65 7.20 7.26
C ARG A 53 -6.88 6.08 6.59
N VAL A 54 -7.62 5.18 5.95
CA VAL A 54 -7.09 4.13 5.09
C VAL A 54 -6.89 4.67 3.69
N TRP A 55 -5.71 4.43 3.12
CA TRP A 55 -5.31 4.86 1.79
C TRP A 55 -5.04 3.64 0.92
N ARG A 56 -5.68 3.57 -0.25
CA ARG A 56 -5.34 2.57 -1.25
C ARG A 56 -4.05 2.99 -1.97
N ILE A 57 -3.04 2.13 -1.93
CA ILE A 57 -1.74 2.41 -2.55
C ILE A 57 -1.61 1.74 -3.90
N PHE A 58 -0.78 2.35 -4.74
CA PHE A 58 -0.52 1.86 -6.09
C PHE A 58 0.98 1.78 -6.32
N THR A 59 1.44 0.74 -7.02
CA THR A 59 2.86 0.57 -7.35
C THR A 59 3.02 0.33 -8.85
N CYS A 60 4.19 0.69 -9.38
CA CYS A 60 4.56 0.36 -10.74
C CYS A 60 5.19 -1.04 -10.87
N GLY A 61 5.06 -1.89 -9.84
CA GLY A 61 5.74 -3.19 -9.76
C GLY A 61 7.24 -3.12 -9.45
N CYS A 62 7.77 -1.94 -9.08
CA CYS A 62 9.13 -1.87 -8.56
C CYS A 62 9.16 -2.51 -7.17
N ARG A 63 10.14 -3.37 -6.91
CA ARG A 63 10.41 -3.84 -5.55
C ARG A 63 11.31 -2.79 -4.91
N ARG A 64 10.76 -1.86 -4.12
CA ARG A 64 11.62 -1.30 -3.07
C ARG A 64 11.86 -2.46 -2.11
N LYS A 65 13.13 -2.84 -1.90
CA LYS A 65 13.49 -3.52 -0.66
C LYS A 65 13.11 -2.51 0.41
N VAL A 66 11.93 -2.65 0.99
CA VAL A 66 11.66 -2.10 2.31
C VAL A 66 12.74 -2.76 3.15
N ALA A 67 13.76 -1.99 3.52
CA ALA A 67 14.67 -2.41 4.56
C ALA A 67 13.77 -2.70 5.75
N ALA A 68 13.64 -3.99 6.08
CA ALA A 68 13.06 -4.38 7.35
C ALA A 68 13.86 -3.65 8.44
N PRO A 69 13.20 -3.20 9.52
CA PRO A 69 13.85 -2.47 10.60
C PRO A 69 15.07 -3.23 11.15
#